data_AF-A0A934TGY2-F1
#
_entry.id   AF-A0A934TGY2-F1
#
_cell.length_a   1.000
_cell.length_b   1.000
_cell.length_c   1.000
_cell.angle_alpha   90.00
_cell.angle_beta   90.00
_cell.angle_gamma   90.00
#
_symmetry.space_group_name_H-M   'P 1'
#
loop_
_entity.id
_entity.type
_entity.pdbx_description
1 polymer ?
#
loop_
_entity_poly.entity_id
_entity_poly.type
_entity_poly.pdbx_seq_one_letter_code
_entity_poly.pdbx_strand_id
1 'polypeptide(L)' 'MPKLSHKARKRWSIFVLLVGIPVYAVVAVTVVEMFDRPHFLLEALIYLVLGVVWALPLRFVFLGVGREDPDAPRD' A
#
# COMPACT_ATOMS: atom_id res chain seq x y z
N MET A 1 -31.28 10.51 -11.64
CA MET A 1 -30.57 9.77 -10.56
C MET A 1 -29.15 10.32 -10.45
N PRO A 2 -28.68 10.69 -9.24
CA PRO A 2 -27.53 11.58 -9.05
C PRO A 2 -26.18 10.95 -9.47
N LYS A 3 -25.45 11.68 -10.33
CA LYS A 3 -24.14 11.35 -10.93
C LYS A 3 -22.95 11.62 -9.97
N LEU A 4 -22.94 11.01 -8.79
CA LEU A 4 -21.86 11.19 -7.81
C LEU A 4 -21.19 9.86 -7.44
N SER A 5 -20.38 9.27 -8.32
CA SER A 5 -19.49 8.17 -7.87
C SER A 5 -18.28 7.90 -8.78
N HIS A 6 -17.60 8.96 -9.26
CA HIS A 6 -16.28 8.80 -9.91
C HIS A 6 -15.14 9.43 -9.08
N LYS A 7 -15.39 10.56 -8.40
CA LYS A 7 -14.42 11.22 -7.51
C LYS A 7 -14.05 10.43 -6.26
N ALA A 8 -14.89 9.49 -5.82
CA ALA A 8 -14.60 8.65 -4.66
C ALA A 8 -13.33 7.81 -4.92
N ARG A 9 -13.18 7.27 -6.13
CA ARG A 9 -12.12 6.30 -6.47
C ARG A 9 -10.71 6.88 -6.37
N LYS A 10 -10.53 8.16 -6.76
CA LYS A 10 -9.24 8.89 -6.63
C LYS A 10 -8.86 9.13 -5.16
N ARG A 11 -9.84 9.42 -4.29
CA ARG A 11 -9.62 9.58 -2.85
C ARG A 11 -9.24 8.27 -2.16
N TRP A 12 -9.81 7.15 -2.61
CA TRP A 12 -9.47 5.82 -2.08
C TRP A 12 -7.99 5.45 -2.32
N SER A 13 -7.39 5.84 -3.45
CA SER A 13 -5.95 5.58 -3.68
C SER A 13 -5.04 6.35 -2.72
N ILE A 14 -5.38 7.61 -2.41
CA ILE A 14 -4.64 8.42 -1.43
C ILE A 14 -4.87 7.87 -0.01
N PHE A 15 -6.09 7.45 0.29
CA PHE A 15 -6.43 6.88 1.60
C PHE A 15 -5.68 5.58 1.86
N VAL A 16 -5.60 4.69 0.86
CA VAL A 16 -4.83 3.44 0.97
C VAL A 16 -3.33 3.70 1.08
N LEU A 17 -2.78 4.72 0.39
CA LEU A 17 -1.37 5.10 0.56
C LEU A 17 -1.11 5.64 1.99
N LEU A 18 -2.01 6.51 2.46
CA LEU A 18 -1.92 7.14 3.77
C LEU A 18 -2.12 6.14 4.92
N VAL A 19 -2.95 5.11 4.74
CA VAL A 19 -3.21 4.05 5.72
C VAL A 19 -2.20 2.89 5.59
N GLY A 20 -1.72 2.61 4.38
CA GLY A 20 -0.75 1.55 4.12
C GLY A 20 0.60 1.80 4.80
N ILE A 21 1.04 3.05 4.85
CA ILE A 21 2.27 3.47 5.56
C ILE A 21 2.19 3.15 7.07
N PRO A 22 1.20 3.63 7.84
CA PRO A 22 1.10 3.35 9.26
C PRO A 22 0.83 1.88 9.56
N VAL A 23 0.02 1.18 8.76
CA VAL A 23 -0.20 -0.27 8.92
C VAL A 23 1.11 -1.03 8.72
N TYR A 24 1.89 -0.69 7.70
CA TYR A 24 3.21 -1.30 7.49
C TYR A 24 4.19 -1.00 8.60
N ALA A 25 4.22 0.24 9.10
CA ALA A 25 5.09 0.61 10.20
C ALA A 25 4.79 -0.23 11.45
N VAL A 26 3.51 -0.44 11.79
CA VAL A 26 3.10 -1.30 12.91
C VAL A 26 3.57 -2.74 12.68
N VAL A 27 3.33 -3.31 11.50
CA VAL A 27 3.76 -4.68 11.18
C VAL A 27 5.28 -4.82 11.24
N ALA A 28 6.02 -3.87 10.67
CA ALA A 28 7.48 -3.86 10.70
C ALA A 28 8.02 -3.84 12.13
N VAL A 29 7.50 -2.93 12.97
CA VAL A 29 7.92 -2.80 14.37
C VAL A 29 7.57 -4.06 15.16
N THR A 30 6.35 -4.58 15.06
CA THR A 30 5.94 -5.81 15.76
C THR A 30 6.79 -7.01 15.35
N VAL A 31 7.11 -7.15 14.07
CA VAL A 31 7.97 -8.22 13.58
C VAL A 31 9.38 -8.06 14.13
N VAL A 32 9.96 -6.86 14.05
CA VAL A 32 11.33 -6.61 14.55
C VAL A 32 11.40 -6.78 16.08
N GLU A 33 10.41 -6.31 16.84
CA GLU A 33 10.34 -6.47 18.30
C GLU A 33 10.25 -7.94 18.74
N MET A 34 9.62 -8.81 17.95
CA MET A 34 9.60 -10.25 18.25
C MET A 34 10.99 -10.90 18.17
N PHE A 35 11.96 -10.27 17.51
CA PHE A 35 13.30 -10.79 17.31
C PHE A 35 14.33 -9.86 17.98
N ASP A 36 14.32 -9.80 19.31
CA ASP A 36 15.16 -8.93 20.15
C ASP A 36 16.67 -8.95 19.81
N ARG A 37 17.18 -10.05 19.24
CA ARG A 37 18.50 -10.15 18.55
C ARG A 37 18.47 -11.22 17.45
N PRO A 38 18.10 -10.90 16.21
CA PRO A 38 18.03 -11.89 15.15
C PRO A 38 19.44 -12.22 14.65
N HIS A 39 19.66 -13.49 14.31
CA HIS A 39 20.84 -13.90 13.54
C HIS A 39 20.73 -13.32 12.12
N PHE A 40 21.86 -12.94 11.50
CA PHE A 40 21.92 -12.24 10.20
C PHE A 40 21.00 -12.80 9.10
N LEU A 41 20.87 -14.13 8.99
CA LEU A 41 20.01 -14.78 8.01
C LEU A 41 18.52 -14.50 8.24
N LEU A 42 18.11 -14.45 9.50
CA LEU A 42 16.73 -14.17 9.88
C LEU A 42 16.39 -12.70 9.59
N GLU A 43 17.32 -11.79 9.86
CA GLU A 43 17.18 -10.38 9.49
C GLU A 43 17.01 -10.21 7.97
N ALA A 44 17.82 -10.91 7.17
CA ALA A 44 17.66 -10.92 5.71
C ALA A 44 16.30 -11.46 5.26
N LEU A 45 15.81 -12.55 5.88
CA LEU A 45 14.50 -13.11 5.57
C LEU A 45 13.36 -12.15 5.96
N ILE A 46 13.46 -11.50 7.11
CA ILE A 46 12.49 -10.50 7.58
C ILE A 46 12.42 -9.35 6.59
N TYR A 47 13.55 -8.77 6.19
CA TYR A 47 13.55 -7.68 5.20
C TYR A 47 13.02 -8.12 3.84
N LEU A 48 13.29 -9.36 3.41
CA LEU A 48 12.73 -9.91 2.16
C LEU A 48 11.20 -9.98 2.25
N VAL A 49 10.66 -10.56 3.32
CA VAL A 49 9.22 -10.66 3.55
C VAL A 49 8.60 -9.28 3.65
N LEU A 50 9.23 -8.37 4.39
CA LEU A 50 8.76 -7.00 4.58
C LEU A 50 8.72 -6.25 3.24
N GLY A 51 9.75 -6.41 2.40
CA GLY A 51 9.78 -5.87 1.04
C GLY A 51 8.69 -6.45 0.13
N VAL A 52 8.43 -7.76 0.20
CA VAL A 52 7.34 -8.40 -0.56
C VAL A 52 5.97 -7.92 -0.08
N VAL A 53 5.77 -7.80 1.23
CA VAL A 53 4.54 -7.25 1.82
C VAL A 53 4.35 -5.79 1.38
N TRP A 54 5.42 -5.00 1.27
CA TRP A 54 5.38 -3.63 0.76
C TRP A 54 5.05 -3.53 -0.72
N ALA A 55 5.27 -4.57 -1.51
CA ALA A 55 4.88 -4.60 -2.91
C ALA A 55 3.35 -4.60 -3.10
N LEU A 56 2.58 -5.08 -2.12
CA LEU A 56 1.11 -5.06 -2.14
C LEU A 56 0.51 -3.65 -2.16
N PRO A 57 0.83 -2.73 -1.23
CA PRO A 57 0.35 -1.36 -1.30
C PRO A 57 0.83 -0.65 -2.56
N LEU A 58 2.07 -0.89 -3.02
CA LEU A 58 2.56 -0.37 -4.30
C LEU A 58 1.67 -0.80 -5.48
N ARG A 59 1.36 -2.10 -5.59
CA ARG A 59 0.46 -2.62 -6.63
C ARG A 59 -0.94 -2.00 -6.54
N PHE A 60 -1.47 -1.80 -5.33
CA PHE A 60 -2.77 -1.15 -5.13
C PHE A 60 -2.76 0.32 -5.55
N VAL A 61 -1.69 1.06 -5.24
CA VAL A 61 -1.51 2.45 -5.67
C VAL A 61 -1.41 2.52 -7.19
N PHE A 62 -0.64 1.65 -7.83
CA PHE A 62 -0.52 1.60 -9.29
C PHE A 62 -1.84 1.21 -9.97
N LEU A 63 -2.60 0.25 -9.44
CA LEU A 63 -3.93 -0.07 -9.96
C LEU A 63 -4.94 1.08 -9.75
N GLY A 64 -4.76 1.88 -8.69
CA GLY A 64 -5.60 3.04 -8.38
C GLY A 64 -5.29 4.27 -9.25
N VAL A 65 -4.02 4.46 -9.63
CA VAL A 65 -3.54 5.57 -10.47
C VAL A 65 -3.68 5.27 -11.97
N GLY A 66 -3.48 4.02 -12.39
CA GLY A 66 -3.42 3.63 -13.80
C GLY A 66 -4.75 3.33 -14.49
N ARG A 67 -5.90 3.39 -13.79
CA ARG A 67 -7.20 3.39 -14.45
C ARG A 67 -7.54 4.81 -14.87
N GLU A 68 -7.26 5.12 -16.13
CA GLU A 68 -7.78 6.32 -16.79
C GLU A 68 -9.27 6.45 -16.53
N ASP A 69 -9.66 7.70 -16.30
CA ASP A 69 -11.04 8.11 -16.15
C ASP A 69 -11.82 7.67 -17.40
N PRO A 70 -12.77 6.73 -17.30
CA PRO A 70 -13.60 6.37 -18.44
C PRO A 70 -14.42 7.56 -18.96
N ASP A 71 -14.54 8.61 -18.13
CA ASP A 71 -15.24 9.87 -18.39
C ASP A 71 -14.30 11.07 -18.52
N ALA A 72 -12.98 10.85 -18.76
CA ALA A 72 -12.11 11.95 -19.16
C ALA A 72 -12.78 12.67 -20.34
N PRO A 73 -13.03 14.00 -20.27
CA PRO A 73 -13.62 14.73 -21.37
C PRO A 73 -12.80 14.44 -22.63
N ARG A 74 -13.40 13.75 -23.59
CA ARG A 74 -12.92 13.77 -24.96
C ARG A 74 -13.40 15.11 -25.50
N ASP A 75 -12.44 15.99 -25.74
CA ASP A 75 -12.65 17.28 -26.39
C ASP A 75 -13.51 17.15 -27.65
#